data_AF-A0A533VB95-F1
#
_entry.id   AF-A0A533VB95-F1
#
_cell.length_a   1.000
_cell.length_b   1.000
_cell.length_c   1.000
_cell.angle_alpha   90.00
_cell.angle_beta   90.00
_cell.angle_gamma   90.00
#
_symmetry.space_group_name_H-M   'P 1'
#
loop_
_entity.id
_entity.type
_entity.pdbx_description
1 polymer ?
#
loop_
_entity_poly.entity_id
_entity_poly.type
_entity_poly.pdbx_seq_one_letter_code
_entity_poly.pdbx_strand_id
1 'polypeptide(L)'
;MKAVIKRGRVKTVSNGVLITRFGRGYSKNELVQSGVTNIHVARKRKIPVDPLRKTSHVENIEQLKTFLGKGTTGTTRKLKQKTVRKSTK
;
A
#
# COMPACT_ATOMS: atom_id res chain seq x y z
N MET A 1 12.90 12.02 14.19
CA MET A 1 12.21 12.27 12.89
C MET A 1 11.68 10.94 12.35
N LYS A 2 10.41 10.86 11.89
CA LYS A 2 9.88 9.62 11.26
C LYS A 2 10.51 9.43 9.88
N ALA A 3 11.03 8.23 9.61
CA ALA A 3 11.68 7.90 8.34
C ALA A 3 10.74 8.15 7.15
N VAL A 4 11.25 8.79 6.10
CA VAL A 4 10.51 9.00 4.85
C VAL A 4 10.82 7.82 3.92
N ILE A 5 9.78 7.08 3.51
CA ILE A 5 9.95 5.98 2.55
C ILE A 5 10.24 6.53 1.15
N LYS A 6 11.12 5.87 0.40
CA LYS A 6 11.32 6.18 -1.03
C LYS A 6 10.02 5.93 -1.81
N ARG A 7 9.85 6.60 -2.95
CA ARG A 7 8.67 6.43 -3.82
C ARG A 7 8.68 5.04 -4.48
N GLY A 8 7.49 4.52 -4.78
CA GLY A 8 7.35 3.24 -5.49
C GLY A 8 7.90 3.29 -6.92
N ARG A 9 8.53 2.19 -7.35
CA ARG A 9 8.98 2.00 -8.73
C ARG A 9 7.80 1.65 -9.62
N VAL A 10 7.78 2.21 -10.82
CA VAL A 10 6.82 1.90 -11.87
C VAL A 10 7.61 1.32 -13.03
N LYS A 11 7.19 0.13 -13.50
CA LYS A 11 7.75 -0.52 -14.66
C LYS A 11 6.76 -0.42 -15.82
N THR A 12 7.22 0.08 -16.95
CA THR A 12 6.45 0.18 -18.20
C THR A 12 7.30 -0.36 -19.33
N VAL A 13 6.67 -1.04 -20.29
CA VAL A 13 7.34 -1.46 -21.52
C VAL A 13 7.07 -0.42 -22.59
N SER A 14 8.12 0.09 -23.22
CA SER A 14 8.02 0.99 -24.38
C SER A 14 8.99 0.50 -25.45
N ASN A 15 8.50 0.29 -26.68
CA ASN A 15 9.30 -0.22 -27.81
C ASN A 15 10.13 -1.48 -27.48
N GLY A 16 9.56 -2.41 -26.70
CA GLY A 16 10.26 -3.64 -26.27
C GLY A 16 11.28 -3.45 -25.16
N VAL A 17 11.51 -2.23 -24.69
CA VAL A 17 12.45 -1.91 -23.60
C VAL A 17 11.68 -1.74 -22.28
N LEU A 18 12.16 -2.42 -21.23
CA LEU A 18 11.62 -2.29 -19.88
C LEU A 18 12.18 -1.03 -19.21
N ILE A 19 11.32 -0.03 -19.06
CA ILE A 19 11.66 1.25 -18.42
C ILE A 19 11.18 1.23 -16.98
N THR A 20 12.11 1.45 -16.05
CA THR A 20 11.80 1.59 -14.62
C THR A 20 12.01 3.02 -14.16
N ARG A 21 11.03 3.61 -13.48
CA ARG A 21 11.12 4.98 -12.92
C ARG A 21 10.47 5.07 -11.56
N PHE A 22 10.75 6.14 -10.82
CA PHE A 22 10.00 6.46 -9.60
C PHE A 22 8.68 7.16 -9.96
N GLY A 23 7.56 6.59 -9.53
CA GLY A 23 6.23 7.18 -9.72
C GLY A 23 5.92 8.31 -8.73
N ARG A 24 4.69 8.84 -8.79
CA ARG A 24 4.18 9.80 -7.80
C ARG A 24 4.10 9.18 -6.39
N GLY A 25 3.71 7.91 -6.31
CA GLY A 25 3.56 7.17 -5.06
C GLY A 25 3.14 5.71 -5.26
N TYR A 26 2.83 5.04 -4.16
CA TYR A 26 2.33 3.66 -4.14
C TYR A 26 0.86 3.59 -4.58
N SER A 27 0.49 2.52 -5.27
CA SER A 27 -0.88 2.31 -5.71
C SER A 27 -1.78 1.91 -4.54
N LYS A 28 -3.10 2.07 -4.70
CA LYS A 28 -4.06 1.62 -3.69
C LYS A 28 -3.92 0.12 -3.39
N ASN A 29 -3.66 -0.69 -4.43
CA ASN A 29 -3.52 -2.14 -4.31
C ASN A 29 -2.25 -2.54 -3.54
N GLU A 30 -1.11 -1.88 -3.83
CA GLU A 30 0.15 -2.09 -3.10
C GLU A 30 0.01 -1.74 -1.60
N LEU A 31 -0.70 -0.66 -1.28
CA LEU A 31 -1.00 -0.29 0.11
C LEU A 31 -1.84 -1.36 0.81
N VAL A 32 -2.89 -1.87 0.16
CA VAL A 32 -3.74 -2.92 0.75
C VAL A 32 -2.94 -4.21 0.97
N GLN A 33 -2.14 -4.64 -0.01
CA GLN A 33 -1.32 -5.86 0.07
C GLN A 33 -0.18 -5.76 1.09
N SER A 34 0.26 -4.55 1.42
CA SER A 34 1.23 -4.31 2.49
C SER A 34 0.59 -4.16 3.88
N GLY A 35 -0.74 -4.20 3.98
CA GLY A 35 -1.48 -4.14 5.25
C GLY A 35 -2.00 -2.75 5.62
N VAL A 36 -1.98 -1.77 4.70
CA VAL A 36 -2.56 -0.43 4.89
C VAL A 36 -3.82 -0.29 4.03
N THR A 37 -4.98 -0.51 4.66
CA THR A 37 -6.27 -0.46 3.96
C THR A 37 -6.74 0.96 3.64
N ASN A 38 -6.30 1.97 4.42
CA ASN A 38 -6.80 3.34 4.32
C ASN A 38 -5.72 4.33 3.88
N ILE A 39 -6.01 5.10 2.81
CA ILE A 39 -5.13 6.11 2.22
C ILE A 39 -4.76 7.21 3.23
N HIS A 40 -5.69 7.62 4.09
CA HIS A 40 -5.43 8.65 5.09
C HIS A 40 -4.38 8.18 6.11
N VAL A 41 -4.42 6.89 6.49
CA VAL A 41 -3.43 6.28 7.39
C VAL A 41 -2.06 6.23 6.70
N ALA A 42 -2.01 5.88 5.42
CA ALA A 42 -0.78 5.91 4.63
C ALA A 42 -0.14 7.31 4.60
N ARG A 43 -0.94 8.35 4.31
CA ARG A 43 -0.47 9.75 4.30
C ARG A 43 0.01 10.22 5.67
N LYS A 44 -0.69 9.87 6.75
CA LYS A 44 -0.24 10.15 8.14
C LYS A 44 1.10 9.48 8.47
N ARG A 45 1.37 8.32 7.87
CA ARG A 45 2.64 7.60 7.96
C ARG A 45 3.71 8.13 6.99
N LYS A 46 3.47 9.27 6.32
CA LYS A 46 4.33 9.89 5.30
C LYS A 46 4.63 8.97 4.11
N ILE A 47 3.70 8.07 3.78
CA ILE A 47 3.81 7.22 2.58
C ILE A 47 3.22 8.00 1.40
N PRO A 48 3.97 8.19 0.29
CA PRO A 48 3.45 8.82 -0.92
C PRO A 48 2.44 7.88 -1.60
N VAL A 49 1.24 8.39 -1.89
CA VAL A 49 0.15 7.59 -2.47
C VAL A 49 -0.25 8.14 -3.84
N ASP A 50 -0.45 7.23 -4.78
CA ASP A 50 -1.02 7.48 -6.10
C ASP A 50 -2.34 6.69 -6.25
N PRO A 51 -3.50 7.30 -5.94
CA PRO A 51 -4.78 6.61 -5.97
C PRO A 51 -5.24 6.19 -7.37
N LEU A 52 -4.74 6.84 -8.42
CA LEU A 52 -5.16 6.60 -9.80
C LEU A 52 -4.42 5.44 -10.45
N ARG A 53 -3.24 5.06 -9.92
CA ARG A 53 -2.46 3.93 -10.41
C ARG A 53 -3.14 2.60 -10.04
N LYS A 54 -3.42 1.77 -11.06
CA LYS A 54 -4.01 0.43 -10.90
C LYS A 54 -2.97 -0.69 -10.84
N THR A 55 -1.74 -0.44 -11.30
CA THR A 55 -0.67 -1.44 -11.32
C THR A 55 -0.15 -1.75 -9.93
N SER A 56 0.30 -2.98 -9.75
CA SER A 56 0.90 -3.46 -8.51
C SER A 56 2.23 -4.13 -8.82
N HIS A 57 3.28 -3.77 -8.09
CA HIS A 57 4.61 -4.35 -8.27
C HIS A 57 5.08 -5.00 -6.96
N VAL A 58 5.63 -6.21 -7.05
CA VAL A 58 6.04 -7.01 -5.87
C VAL A 58 7.12 -6.30 -5.04
N GLU A 59 8.14 -5.73 -5.70
CA GLU A 59 9.21 -4.96 -5.06
C GLU A 59 8.68 -3.82 -4.18
N ASN A 60 7.61 -3.15 -4.64
CA ASN A 60 6.99 -2.05 -3.90
C ASN A 60 6.28 -2.55 -2.64
N ILE A 61 5.63 -3.71 -2.72
CA ILE A 61 4.92 -4.33 -1.60
C ILE A 61 5.91 -4.76 -0.53
N GLU A 62 7.02 -5.38 -0.93
CA GLU A 62 8.11 -5.77 -0.03
C GLU A 62 8.69 -4.54 0.68
N GLN A 63 9.00 -3.49 -0.08
CA GLN A 63 9.50 -2.24 0.50
C GLN A 63 8.51 -1.63 1.51
N LEU A 64 7.21 -1.64 1.20
CA LEU A 64 6.16 -1.19 2.11
C LEU A 64 6.08 -2.09 3.35
N LYS A 65 6.12 -3.41 3.20
CA LYS A 65 6.13 -4.37 4.33
C LYS A 65 7.34 -4.15 5.23
N THR A 66 8.54 -3.98 4.68
CA THR A 66 9.75 -3.67 5.45
C THR A 66 9.62 -2.34 6.19
N PHE A 67 9.09 -1.31 5.53
CA PHE A 67 8.88 0.00 6.17
C PHE A 67 7.85 -0.05 7.30
N LEU A 68 6.79 -0.83 7.11
CA LEU A 68 5.72 -1.01 8.10
C LEU A 68 6.16 -1.92 9.26
N GLY A 69 6.89 -3.00 8.99
CA GLY A 69 7.44 -3.92 9.99
C GLY A 69 8.51 -3.29 10.86
N LYS A 70 9.29 -2.32 10.33
CA LYS A 70 10.17 -1.47 11.14
C LYS A 70 9.41 -0.55 12.10
N GLY A 71 8.10 -0.40 11.95
CA GLY A 71 7.24 0.44 12.78
C GLY A 71 6.31 -0.31 13.73
N THR A 72 6.40 -1.64 13.85
CA THR A 72 5.51 -2.42 14.73
C THR A 72 6.08 -2.58 16.13
N THR A 73 5.89 -1.56 16.96
CA THR A 73 5.46 -1.78 18.34
C THR A 73 4.01 -1.29 18.46
N GLY A 74 3.07 -2.23 18.55
CA GLY A 74 1.69 -1.99 19.01
C GLY A 74 0.65 -1.59 17.97
N THR A 75 -0.13 -2.57 17.48
CA THR A 75 -1.60 -2.73 17.69
C THR A 75 -2.22 -3.56 16.56
N THR A 76 -2.44 -4.83 16.85
CA THR A 76 -3.36 -5.72 16.14
C THR A 76 -4.79 -5.19 16.29
N ARG A 77 -5.36 -4.61 15.23
CA ARG A 77 -6.80 -4.34 15.18
C ARG A 77 -7.51 -5.59 14.65
N LYS A 78 -8.21 -6.32 15.53
CA LYS A 78 -9.08 -7.43 15.16
C LYS A 78 -10.14 -6.97 14.15
N LEU A 79 -10.27 -7.72 13.06
CA LEU A 79 -11.29 -7.50 12.03
C LEU A 79 -12.70 -7.71 12.62
N LYS A 80 -13.54 -6.69 12.54
CA LYS A 80 -14.95 -6.75 12.97
C LYS A 80 -15.74 -7.53 11.93
N GLN A 81 -16.14 -8.76 12.25
CA GLN A 81 -16.98 -9.58 11.37
C GLN A 81 -18.35 -8.91 11.18
N LYS A 82 -18.82 -8.87 9.93
CA LYS A 82 -20.12 -8.31 9.53
C LYS A 82 -21.20 -9.27 10.02
N THR A 83 -22.05 -8.85 10.96
CA THR A 83 -23.21 -9.62 11.39
C THR A 83 -24.24 -9.69 10.25
N VAL A 84 -24.48 -10.89 9.74
CA VAL A 84 -25.61 -11.17 8.83
C VAL A 84 -26.89 -11.14 9.67
N ARG A 85 -27.84 -10.27 9.34
CA ARG A 85 -29.16 -10.27 9.97
C ARG A 85 -29.98 -11.42 9.37
N LYS A 86 -30.45 -12.36 10.19
CA LYS A 86 -31.41 -13.39 9.76
C LYS A 86 -32.74 -12.72 9.42
N SER A 87 -33.30 -13.00 8.25
CA SER A 87 -34.67 -12.62 7.91
C SER A 87 -35.63 -13.59 8.58
N THR A 88 -36.50 -13.11 9.45
CA THR A 88 -37.67 -13.85 9.92
C THR A 88 -38.75 -13.77 8.85
N LYS A 89 -39.28 -14.92 8.41
CA LYS A 89 -40.49 -15.05 7.61
C LYS A 89 -41.60 -15.57 8.51
#